data_AF-A0A7C7BWH6-F1
#
_entry.id   AF-A0A7C7BWH6-F1
#
_cell.length_a   1.000
_cell.length_b   1.000
_cell.length_c   1.000
_cell.angle_alpha   90.00
_cell.angle_beta   90.00
_cell.angle_gamma   90.00
#
_symmetry.space_group_name_H-M   'P 1'
#
loop_
_entity.id
_entity.type
_entity.pdbx_description
1 polymer ?
#
loop_
_entity_poly.entity_id
_entity_poly.type
_entity_poly.pdbx_seq_one_letter_code
_entity_poly.pdbx_strand_id
1 'polypeptide(L)'
;MHLYTREVKVENTAVESIAVEKWECQNHGGNPTSNISKKYAIFVGRYQPYHQGHISLIMQKINQGIPALIMVRDIPADEKNPFTTEQTVEMIQKFHAAHDHDVKVMIIPDIESVNYGRGVGYEINEFAPPENIGFISATKIRQSIKDKNDDWRSLVDESIQPDVERYLLESDIAL
;
A
#
# COMPACT_ATOMS: atom_id res chain seq x y z
N MET A 1 30.86 -14.77 -47.11
CA MET A 1 29.98 -15.10 -45.97
C MET A 1 30.12 -13.99 -44.94
N HIS A 2 29.33 -12.92 -45.09
CA HIS A 2 29.33 -11.77 -44.16
C HIS A 2 28.02 -11.83 -43.38
N LEU A 3 28.11 -12.12 -42.09
CA LEU A 3 26.97 -12.16 -41.17
C LEU A 3 26.63 -10.73 -40.77
N TYR A 4 25.42 -10.27 -41.11
CA TYR A 4 24.83 -9.06 -40.56
C TYR A 4 24.27 -9.37 -39.18
N THR A 5 24.94 -8.91 -38.12
CA THR A 5 24.32 -8.81 -36.79
C THR A 5 23.52 -7.50 -36.73
N ARG A 6 22.19 -7.60 -36.73
CA ARG A 6 21.30 -6.49 -36.43
C ARG A 6 21.34 -6.25 -34.92
N GLU A 7 21.90 -5.13 -34.49
CA GLU A 7 21.74 -4.64 -33.12
C GLU A 7 20.27 -4.24 -32.92
N VAL A 8 19.58 -4.94 -32.02
CA VAL A 8 18.25 -4.55 -31.55
C VAL A 8 18.46 -3.48 -30.50
N LYS A 9 18.16 -2.22 -30.84
CA LYS A 9 18.02 -1.15 -29.85
C LYS A 9 16.84 -1.51 -28.94
N VAL A 10 17.13 -1.84 -27.70
CA VAL A 10 16.13 -1.90 -26.63
C VAL A 10 15.74 -0.46 -26.34
N GLU A 11 14.57 -0.06 -26.83
CA GLU A 11 13.96 1.21 -26.45
C GLU A 11 13.58 1.13 -24.97
N ASN A 12 14.31 1.87 -24.16
CA ASN A 12 14.06 2.03 -22.73
C ASN A 12 12.80 2.89 -22.60
N THR A 13 11.64 2.26 -22.49
CA THR A 13 10.39 2.96 -22.19
C THR A 13 10.50 3.52 -20.78
N ALA A 14 10.71 4.84 -20.69
CA ALA A 14 10.63 5.57 -19.45
C ALA A 14 9.26 5.31 -18.82
N VAL A 15 9.27 4.59 -17.71
CA VAL A 15 8.12 4.53 -16.81
C VAL A 15 7.91 5.97 -16.37
N GLU A 16 6.81 6.60 -16.80
CA GLU A 16 6.43 7.92 -16.32
C GLU A 16 6.33 7.81 -14.80
N SER A 17 7.32 8.38 -14.10
CA SER A 17 7.28 8.50 -12.66
C SER A 17 6.06 9.34 -12.33
N ILE A 18 5.00 8.70 -11.84
CA ILE A 18 3.92 9.40 -11.15
C ILE A 18 4.63 10.25 -10.11
N ALA A 19 4.56 11.58 -10.27
CA ALA A 19 5.14 12.51 -9.31
C ALA A 19 4.37 12.31 -8.01
N VAL A 20 4.91 11.47 -7.12
CA VAL A 20 4.31 11.27 -5.81
C VAL A 20 4.54 12.56 -5.06
N GLU A 21 3.46 13.29 -4.80
CA GLU A 21 3.52 14.52 -4.01
C GLU A 21 4.24 14.23 -2.70
N LYS A 22 5.10 15.15 -2.28
CA LYS A 22 5.95 14.96 -1.12
C LYS A 22 5.11 15.14 0.14
N TRP A 23 5.06 14.10 0.97
CA TRP A 23 4.40 14.17 2.28
C TRP A 23 5.33 14.84 3.28
N GLU A 24 4.75 15.62 4.20
CA GLU A 24 5.53 16.14 5.32
C GLU A 24 5.86 14.98 6.26
N CYS A 25 7.14 14.84 6.64
CA CYS A 25 7.62 13.75 7.47
C CYS A 25 8.23 14.30 8.76
N GLN A 26 7.69 13.87 9.90
CA GLN A 26 8.22 14.16 11.22
C GLN A 26 8.81 12.91 11.86
N ASN A 27 10.07 12.97 12.27
CA ASN A 27 10.72 11.90 13.02
C ASN A 27 10.49 12.11 14.53
N HIS A 28 9.94 11.11 15.19
CA HIS A 28 9.60 11.09 16.63
C HIS A 28 10.62 10.34 17.49
N GLY A 29 11.67 9.78 16.88
CA GLY A 29 12.77 9.17 17.59
C GLY A 29 13.46 8.06 16.81
N GLY A 30 14.50 7.52 17.45
CA GLY A 30 15.33 6.46 16.88
C GLY A 30 16.33 6.97 15.84
N ASN A 31 17.38 6.20 15.62
CA ASN A 31 18.40 6.47 14.60
C ASN A 31 18.58 5.19 13.76
N PRO A 32 18.73 5.30 12.43
CA PRO A 32 19.01 4.15 11.59
C PRO A 32 20.28 3.41 12.02
N THR A 33 20.22 2.09 12.05
CA THR A 33 21.40 1.24 12.25
C THR A 33 22.39 1.37 11.09
N SER A 34 23.69 1.17 11.36
CA SER A 34 24.75 1.07 10.35
C SER A 34 24.83 -0.31 9.68
N ASN A 35 23.97 -1.27 10.06
CA ASN A 35 23.96 -2.59 9.45
C ASN A 35 23.72 -2.54 7.94
N ILE A 36 24.38 -3.45 7.21
CA ILE A 36 24.36 -3.54 5.74
C ILE A 36 23.13 -4.33 5.24
N SER A 37 22.48 -5.11 6.12
CA SER A 37 21.29 -5.88 5.76
C SER A 37 20.20 -5.00 5.15
N LYS A 38 19.51 -5.50 4.12
CA LYS A 38 18.35 -4.85 3.48
C LYS A 38 17.33 -4.43 4.55
N LYS A 39 16.97 -3.14 4.57
CA LYS A 39 16.09 -2.52 5.57
C LYS A 39 14.74 -2.26 4.93
N TYR A 40 13.67 -2.62 5.63
CA TYR A 40 12.30 -2.38 5.17
C TYR A 40 11.69 -1.21 5.94
N ALA A 41 10.89 -0.39 5.26
CA ALA A 41 10.01 0.56 5.91
C ALA A 41 8.70 -0.13 6.29
N ILE A 42 8.29 -0.02 7.56
CA ILE A 42 7.08 -0.68 8.06
C ILE A 42 5.87 0.23 7.86
N PHE A 43 4.78 -0.35 7.37
CA PHE A 43 3.46 0.28 7.28
C PHE A 43 2.42 -0.66 7.90
N VAL A 44 1.68 -0.18 8.90
CA VAL A 44 0.71 -1.01 9.64
C VAL A 44 -0.70 -0.47 9.43
N GLY A 45 -1.66 -1.34 9.13
CA GLY A 45 -3.02 -0.91 8.86
C GLY A 45 -4.03 -2.04 8.78
N ARG A 46 -5.30 -1.65 8.60
CA ARG A 46 -6.43 -2.56 8.35
C ARG A 46 -6.75 -2.71 6.87
N TYR A 47 -6.51 -1.64 6.09
CA TYR A 47 -6.63 -1.58 4.63
C TYR A 47 -8.00 -2.05 4.06
N GLN A 48 -9.09 -1.37 4.43
CA GLN A 48 -10.47 -1.82 4.22
C GLN A 48 -11.32 -0.93 3.28
N PRO A 49 -11.00 -0.74 1.98
CA PRO A 49 -10.04 -1.49 1.18
C PRO A 49 -8.67 -0.83 1.10
N TYR A 50 -7.72 -1.51 0.46
CA TYR A 50 -6.48 -0.92 0.00
C TYR A 50 -6.76 0.09 -1.13
N HIS A 51 -6.20 1.30 -1.05
CA HIS A 51 -6.60 2.44 -1.87
C HIS A 51 -5.45 3.42 -2.09
N GLN A 52 -5.63 4.40 -2.99
CA GLN A 52 -4.57 5.32 -3.42
C GLN A 52 -3.92 6.12 -2.28
N GLY A 53 -4.65 6.45 -1.21
CA GLY A 53 -4.04 7.03 0.00
C GLY A 53 -2.97 6.14 0.65
N HIS A 54 -3.23 4.84 0.80
CA HIS A 54 -2.26 3.88 1.34
C HIS A 54 -1.07 3.68 0.39
N ILE A 55 -1.37 3.50 -0.90
CA ILE A 55 -0.37 3.34 -1.96
C ILE A 55 0.57 4.55 -1.96
N SER A 56 0.02 5.77 -1.99
CA SER A 56 0.81 7.01 -2.01
C SER A 56 1.76 7.14 -0.81
N LEU A 57 1.33 6.72 0.38
CA LEU A 57 2.16 6.69 1.57
C LEU A 57 3.32 5.69 1.43
N ILE A 58 3.02 4.47 0.98
CA ILE A 58 4.02 3.40 0.82
C ILE A 58 5.03 3.74 -0.28
N MET A 59 4.56 4.34 -1.38
CA MET A 59 5.39 4.77 -2.49
C MET A 59 6.41 5.86 -2.11
N GLN A 60 6.19 6.61 -1.02
CA GLN A 60 7.22 7.54 -0.49
C GLN A 60 8.55 6.81 -0.23
N LYS A 61 8.50 5.55 0.24
CA LYS A 61 9.70 4.75 0.54
C LYS A 61 10.14 3.91 -0.65
N ILE A 62 9.21 3.30 -1.39
CA ILE A 62 9.54 2.49 -2.56
C ILE A 62 10.25 3.33 -3.63
N ASN A 63 9.81 4.56 -3.89
CA ASN A 63 10.45 5.46 -4.85
C ASN A 63 11.86 5.91 -4.43
N GLN A 64 12.21 5.77 -3.14
CA GLN A 64 13.55 6.01 -2.62
C GLN A 64 14.43 4.75 -2.69
N GLY A 65 13.94 3.67 -3.31
CA GLY A 65 14.61 2.36 -3.35
C GLY A 65 14.57 1.62 -2.02
N ILE A 66 13.69 2.02 -1.09
CA ILE A 66 13.52 1.37 0.22
C ILE A 66 12.35 0.40 0.12
N PRO A 67 12.56 -0.91 0.31
CA PRO A 67 11.49 -1.90 0.25
C PRO A 67 10.49 -1.70 1.39
N ALA A 68 9.24 -2.10 1.18
CA ALA A 68 8.18 -1.94 2.18
C ALA A 68 7.83 -3.27 2.87
N LEU A 69 7.57 -3.21 4.17
CA LEU A 69 6.94 -4.27 4.95
C LEU A 69 5.56 -3.80 5.38
N ILE A 70 4.53 -4.32 4.72
CA ILE A 70 3.14 -4.02 5.01
C ILE A 70 2.61 -5.06 6.01
N MET A 71 2.23 -4.60 7.19
CA MET A 71 1.65 -5.43 8.24
C MET A 71 0.13 -5.19 8.29
N VAL A 72 -0.64 -6.26 8.09
CA VAL A 72 -2.10 -6.22 8.13
C VAL A 72 -2.56 -6.73 9.50
N ARG A 73 -3.33 -5.91 10.22
CA ARG A 73 -3.91 -6.28 11.51
C ARG A 73 -4.97 -7.37 11.31
N ASP A 74 -4.82 -8.47 12.04
CA ASP A 74 -5.76 -9.58 12.05
C ASP A 74 -6.99 -9.23 12.87
N ILE A 75 -8.07 -8.90 12.18
CA ILE A 75 -9.32 -8.45 12.81
C ILE A 75 -10.50 -9.21 12.21
N PRO A 76 -11.51 -9.58 13.02
CA PRO A 76 -12.74 -10.16 12.50
C PRO A 76 -13.43 -9.20 11.54
N ALA A 77 -14.05 -9.76 10.50
CA ALA A 77 -14.83 -8.97 9.57
C ALA A 77 -16.10 -8.40 10.26
N ASP A 78 -16.36 -7.12 10.04
CA ASP A 78 -17.54 -6.39 10.53
C ASP A 78 -17.93 -5.25 9.56
N GLU A 79 -18.95 -4.45 9.89
CA GLU A 79 -19.41 -3.35 9.03
C GLU A 79 -18.32 -2.31 8.71
N LYS A 80 -17.34 -2.15 9.61
CA LYS A 80 -16.22 -1.21 9.44
C LYS A 80 -15.04 -1.86 8.72
N ASN A 81 -14.96 -3.19 8.75
CA ASN A 81 -13.90 -4.02 8.21
C ASN A 81 -14.52 -5.19 7.42
N PRO A 82 -15.16 -4.93 6.27
CA PRO A 82 -15.94 -5.95 5.58
C PRO A 82 -15.08 -7.04 4.92
N PHE A 83 -13.79 -6.79 4.71
CA PHE A 83 -12.87 -7.78 4.14
C PHE A 83 -12.20 -8.57 5.26
N THR A 84 -12.08 -9.88 5.08
CA THR A 84 -11.22 -10.68 5.97
C THR A 84 -9.76 -10.22 5.85
N THR A 85 -8.96 -10.57 6.86
CA THR A 85 -7.52 -10.30 6.86
C THR A 85 -6.85 -10.89 5.62
N GLU A 86 -7.23 -12.11 5.22
CA GLU A 86 -6.68 -12.82 4.07
C GLU A 86 -7.05 -12.13 2.75
N GLN A 87 -8.31 -11.74 2.56
CA GLN A 87 -8.75 -10.99 1.37
C GLN A 87 -7.99 -9.67 1.23
N THR A 88 -7.76 -9.00 2.35
CA THR A 88 -6.98 -7.75 2.39
C THR A 88 -5.53 -8.00 1.96
N VAL A 89 -4.89 -9.04 2.50
CA VAL A 89 -3.52 -9.42 2.13
C VAL A 89 -3.43 -9.79 0.66
N GLU A 90 -4.39 -10.56 0.14
CA GLU A 90 -4.44 -10.97 -1.26
C GLU A 90 -4.51 -9.75 -2.19
N MET A 91 -5.40 -8.79 -1.91
CA MET A 91 -5.49 -7.55 -2.70
C MET A 91 -4.18 -6.75 -2.67
N ILE A 92 -3.57 -6.58 -1.50
CA ILE A 92 -2.30 -5.83 -1.37
C ILE A 92 -1.18 -6.53 -2.17
N GLN A 93 -1.07 -7.85 -2.04
CA GLN A 93 -0.09 -8.65 -2.77
C GLN A 93 -0.32 -8.59 -4.28
N LYS A 94 -1.57 -8.71 -4.72
CA LYS A 94 -1.96 -8.63 -6.14
C LYS A 94 -1.56 -7.29 -6.75
N PHE A 95 -1.88 -6.19 -6.08
CA PHE A 95 -1.45 -4.85 -6.51
C PHE A 95 0.08 -4.77 -6.63
N HIS A 96 0.81 -5.07 -5.55
CA HIS A 96 2.27 -4.91 -5.57
C HIS A 96 2.97 -5.84 -6.57
N ALA A 97 2.45 -7.04 -6.81
CA ALA A 97 2.94 -7.95 -7.82
C ALA A 97 2.68 -7.46 -9.25
N ALA A 98 1.51 -6.86 -9.51
CA ALA A 98 1.17 -6.30 -10.83
C ALA A 98 2.09 -5.15 -11.24
N HIS A 99 2.65 -4.43 -10.26
CA HIS A 99 3.51 -3.26 -10.46
C HIS A 99 5.00 -3.51 -10.15
N ASP A 100 5.42 -4.78 -9.95
CA ASP A 100 6.80 -5.19 -9.62
C ASP A 100 7.43 -4.42 -8.43
N HIS A 101 6.63 -4.19 -7.40
CA HIS A 101 7.06 -3.48 -6.20
C HIS A 101 7.78 -4.42 -5.21
N ASP A 102 8.91 -3.96 -4.64
CA ASP A 102 9.68 -4.70 -3.62
C ASP A 102 9.01 -4.61 -2.23
N VAL A 103 7.99 -5.45 -2.05
CA VAL A 103 7.12 -5.44 -0.88
C VAL A 103 7.00 -6.83 -0.25
N LYS A 104 7.00 -6.85 1.08
CA LYS A 104 6.56 -8.00 1.87
C LYS A 104 5.26 -7.64 2.58
N VAL A 105 4.31 -8.57 2.56
CA VAL A 105 3.02 -8.44 3.25
C VAL A 105 2.93 -9.55 4.29
N MET A 106 2.57 -9.22 5.54
CA MET A 106 2.36 -10.20 6.59
C MET A 106 1.16 -9.86 7.47
N ILE A 107 0.49 -10.90 7.94
CA ILE A 107 -0.55 -10.80 8.96
C ILE A 107 0.13 -10.65 10.33
N ILE A 108 -0.37 -9.73 11.14
CA ILE A 108 0.00 -9.58 12.55
C ILE A 108 -1.27 -9.69 13.41
N PRO A 109 -1.19 -10.15 14.67
CA PRO A 109 -2.31 -10.07 15.59
C PRO A 109 -2.85 -8.63 15.66
N ASP A 110 -4.10 -8.48 16.10
CA ASP A 110 -4.57 -7.13 16.42
C ASP A 110 -3.67 -6.48 17.48
N ILE A 111 -3.37 -5.20 17.31
CA ILE A 111 -2.39 -4.49 18.15
C ILE A 111 -3.04 -3.36 18.93
N GLU A 112 -2.60 -3.20 20.17
CA GLU A 112 -2.98 -2.08 21.03
C GLU A 112 -2.05 -0.88 20.84
N SER A 113 -0.73 -1.11 20.73
CA SER A 113 0.26 -0.04 20.59
C SER A 113 1.54 -0.51 19.88
N VAL A 114 2.28 0.46 19.32
CA VAL A 114 3.66 0.26 18.83
C VAL A 114 4.60 0.87 19.86
N ASN A 115 5.33 0.01 20.57
CA ASN A 115 6.24 0.43 21.65
C ASN A 115 7.69 0.32 21.18
N TYR A 116 8.48 1.37 21.42
CA TYR A 116 9.89 1.42 21.03
C TYR A 116 10.78 1.91 22.17
N GLY A 117 12.02 1.43 22.22
CA GLY A 117 13.01 1.76 23.24
C GLY A 117 14.09 2.75 22.78
N ARG A 118 15.14 2.90 23.58
CA ARG A 118 16.35 3.65 23.18
C ARG A 118 17.23 2.78 22.27
N GLY A 119 17.78 3.38 21.22
CA GLY A 119 18.77 2.69 20.36
C GLY A 119 18.20 1.55 19.51
N VAL A 120 16.93 1.64 19.09
CA VAL A 120 16.23 0.58 18.34
C VAL A 120 16.78 0.32 16.93
N GLY A 121 17.64 1.20 16.40
CA GLY A 121 18.28 0.99 15.10
C GLY A 121 17.38 1.29 13.90
N TYR A 122 16.24 1.95 14.11
CA TYR A 122 15.33 2.48 13.08
C TYR A 122 14.72 3.80 13.55
N GLU A 123 14.12 4.53 12.61
CA GLU A 123 13.39 5.77 12.86
C GLU A 123 11.90 5.50 13.11
N ILE A 124 11.28 6.34 13.93
CA ILE A 124 9.82 6.44 14.05
C ILE A 124 9.37 7.67 13.25
N ASN A 125 8.75 7.47 12.10
CA ASN A 125 8.38 8.54 11.18
C ASN A 125 6.85 8.65 11.03
N GLU A 126 6.31 9.84 11.27
CA GLU A 126 4.93 10.22 10.95
C GLU A 126 4.90 10.96 9.62
N PHE A 127 3.98 10.59 8.75
CA PHE A 127 3.78 11.21 7.44
C PHE A 127 2.41 11.87 7.37
N ALA A 128 2.37 13.20 7.15
CA ALA A 128 1.15 13.94 6.93
C ALA A 128 0.84 14.02 5.42
N PRO A 129 -0.36 13.59 4.97
CA PRO A 129 -0.72 13.64 3.57
C PRO A 129 -0.95 15.07 3.08
N PRO A 130 -0.67 15.37 1.81
CA PRO A 130 -1.19 16.58 1.18
C PRO A 130 -2.74 16.53 1.11
N GLU A 131 -3.38 17.71 1.02
CA GLU A 131 -4.84 17.84 1.16
C GLU A 131 -5.63 16.93 0.21
N ASN A 132 -5.27 16.93 -1.08
CA ASN A 132 -5.87 16.10 -2.13
C ASN A 132 -5.88 14.59 -1.80
N ILE A 133 -4.85 14.09 -1.11
CA ILE A 133 -4.76 12.68 -0.69
C ILE A 133 -5.48 12.47 0.65
N GLY A 134 -5.40 13.44 1.57
CA GLY A 134 -6.06 13.39 2.88
C GLY A 134 -7.58 13.22 2.82
N PHE A 135 -8.21 13.59 1.71
CA PHE A 135 -9.66 13.40 1.50
C PHE A 135 -10.07 11.96 1.16
N ILE A 136 -9.13 11.10 0.76
CA ILE A 136 -9.39 9.70 0.39
C ILE A 136 -9.71 8.92 1.66
N SER A 137 -10.93 8.37 1.73
CA SER A 137 -11.39 7.59 2.87
C SER A 137 -11.98 6.28 2.40
N ALA A 138 -11.49 5.19 3.00
CA ALA A 138 -12.04 3.85 2.84
C ALA A 138 -13.56 3.81 3.08
N THR A 139 -14.08 4.59 4.04
CA THR A 139 -15.52 4.67 4.30
C THR A 139 -16.31 5.25 3.12
N LYS A 140 -15.79 6.32 2.49
CA LYS A 140 -16.43 6.90 1.30
C LYS A 140 -16.38 5.97 0.09
N ILE A 141 -15.27 5.23 -0.07
CA ILE A 141 -15.13 4.21 -1.11
C ILE A 141 -16.21 3.14 -0.93
N ARG A 142 -16.32 2.55 0.27
CA ARG A 142 -17.34 1.53 0.56
C ARG A 142 -18.76 2.06 0.33
N GLN A 143 -19.04 3.29 0.75
CA GLN A 143 -20.35 3.91 0.54
C GLN A 143 -20.67 4.10 -0.96
N SER A 144 -19.70 4.56 -1.75
CA SER A 144 -19.90 4.76 -3.19
C SER A 144 -20.25 3.45 -3.90
N ILE A 145 -19.60 2.35 -3.52
CA ILE A 145 -19.91 1.00 -4.05
C ILE A 145 -21.34 0.58 -3.67
N LYS A 146 -21.75 0.80 -2.40
CA LYS A 146 -23.12 0.52 -1.94
C LYS A 146 -24.17 1.33 -2.72
N ASP A 147 -23.87 2.58 -3.00
CA ASP A 147 -24.74 3.50 -3.74
C ASP A 147 -24.69 3.27 -5.26
N LYS A 148 -23.93 2.26 -5.74
CA LYS A 148 -23.70 1.97 -7.17
C LYS A 148 -23.16 3.18 -7.94
N ASN A 149 -22.35 3.99 -7.26
CA ASN A 149 -21.61 5.09 -7.83
C ASN A 149 -20.17 4.63 -8.11
N ASP A 150 -19.67 4.83 -9.33
CA ASP A 150 -18.33 4.39 -9.77
C ASP A 150 -17.19 5.36 -9.38
N ASP A 151 -17.45 6.46 -8.68
CA ASP A 151 -16.42 7.45 -8.28
C ASP A 151 -15.22 6.81 -7.54
N TRP A 152 -15.45 5.72 -6.82
CA TRP A 152 -14.41 4.97 -6.09
C TRP A 152 -13.35 4.33 -6.99
N ARG A 153 -13.64 4.07 -8.27
CA ARG A 153 -12.69 3.46 -9.22
C ARG A 153 -11.46 4.31 -9.47
N SER A 154 -11.59 5.63 -9.31
CA SER A 154 -10.43 6.54 -9.36
C SER A 154 -9.53 6.45 -8.12
N LEU A 155 -10.06 5.90 -7.02
CA LEU A 155 -9.42 5.86 -5.70
C LEU A 155 -8.83 4.48 -5.36
N VAL A 156 -9.11 3.46 -6.18
CA VAL A 156 -8.67 2.08 -6.00
C VAL A 156 -8.05 1.61 -7.32
N ASP A 157 -6.85 1.05 -7.25
CA ASP A 157 -6.13 0.58 -8.44
C ASP A 157 -6.91 -0.50 -9.20
N GLU A 158 -6.91 -0.41 -10.53
CA GLU A 158 -7.68 -1.28 -11.42
C GLU A 158 -7.40 -2.78 -11.21
N SER A 159 -6.18 -3.13 -10.79
CA SER A 159 -5.78 -4.52 -10.56
C SER A 159 -6.57 -5.21 -9.44
N ILE A 160 -7.13 -4.45 -8.50
CA ILE A 160 -7.85 -4.96 -7.32
C ILE A 160 -9.33 -4.56 -7.29
N GLN A 161 -9.79 -3.70 -8.21
CA GLN A 161 -11.19 -3.30 -8.28
C GLN A 161 -12.17 -4.49 -8.33
N PRO A 162 -11.93 -5.53 -9.16
CA PRO A 162 -12.85 -6.68 -9.21
C PRO A 162 -12.96 -7.42 -7.87
N ASP A 163 -11.85 -7.53 -7.12
CA ASP A 163 -11.83 -8.22 -5.83
C ASP A 163 -12.56 -7.38 -4.75
N VAL A 164 -12.35 -6.05 -4.78
CA VAL A 164 -13.06 -5.11 -3.89
C VAL A 164 -14.57 -5.21 -4.09
N GLU A 165 -15.05 -5.15 -5.34
CA GLU A 165 -16.49 -5.27 -5.63
C GLU A 165 -17.02 -6.63 -5.22
N ARG A 166 -16.32 -7.70 -5.62
CA ARG A 166 -16.73 -9.07 -5.33
C ARG A 166 -16.87 -9.30 -3.82
N TYR A 167 -15.83 -9.02 -3.04
CA TYR A 167 -15.84 -9.31 -1.60
C TYR A 167 -16.83 -8.42 -0.84
N LEU A 168 -17.04 -7.17 -1.26
CA LEU A 168 -18.07 -6.31 -0.66
C LEU A 168 -19.49 -6.79 -0.97
N LEU A 169 -19.73 -7.31 -2.17
CA LEU A 169 -21.05 -7.84 -2.54
C LEU A 169 -21.32 -9.23 -1.94
N GLU A 170 -20.27 -10.03 -1.73
CA GLU A 170 -20.33 -11.35 -1.10
C GLU A 170 -20.35 -11.29 0.44
N SER A 171 -20.05 -10.14 1.06
CA SER A 171 -20.06 -10.04 2.53
C SER A 171 -21.50 -10.13 3.05
N ASP A 172 -21.81 -11.21 3.80
CA ASP A 172 -23.07 -11.42 4.53
C ASP A 172 -23.31 -10.40 5.68
N ILE A 173 -22.38 -9.47 5.87
CA ILE A 173 -22.49 -8.37 6.82
C ILE A 173 -23.46 -7.37 6.20
N ALA A 174 -24.65 -7.25 6.80
CA ALA A 174 -25.78 -6.46 6.30
C ALA A 174 -25.31 -5.18 5.57
N LEU A 175 -25.53 -5.17 4.25
CA LEU A 175 -25.24 -4.05 3.36
C LEU A 175 -26.09 -2.83 3.71
#